data_AF-E7RUJ6-F1
#
_entry.id   AF-E7RUJ6-F1
#
_cell.length_a   1.000
_cell.length_b   1.000
_cell.length_c   1.000
_cell.angle_alpha   90.00
_cell.angle_beta   90.00
_cell.angle_gamma   90.00
#
_symmetry.space_group_name_H-M   'P 1'
#
loop_
_entity.id
_entity.type
_entity.pdbx_description
1 polymer ?
#
loop_
_entity_poly.entity_id
_entity_poly.type
_entity_poly.pdbx_seq_one_letter_code
_entity_poly.pdbx_strand_id
1 'polypeptide(L)'
;MRLLPVNLDAILVELADLDETLALFDALEADPIEGVTELVPAARTILVHFLPWVCPLPRLVAGIAARQGRQGQARQGTLVRIPVRYDGEDLVEMADHLGLSVDELVRRHAASVWQVAFTGFAPGFAYLSGGDPVFNVPRRASPRTRIPAGSVGLAGTFSAVYPRATPGGWQLIGTTDVPMWDLARTPPALLQPGQRVQFVDVATEEGEALQREVVQQRSALVIGGCLTAAAEDDSHCGGSMRAGSAAVADDAGGDGQSACRAGDEKAVAHVFEVVATGLQALFQDAGRPGQARQGVSASGALDATAFRVANQLLGNEADATVIELLHGGFALRALARTVVAVTGATGPLDLKDASGVPLPAERHVPLAMEPGDVLTVGAPERGLRSYLAVRGGFDVVPVLGSSATDTLAGVGPEPLRVGQGLAVGQRIRGAVDAAEAGMAKLETLLPHLPDSVQPDLRDADAVRRHAIVLDLVLGPRTDWFDDESLELLQQQCWQVTQQSNRVGLRLLGEKPLQRAAGFQGRELPSEGTALGALQVPANGQPVLFMADHPLTGGYPVIGCLAPHHLDLAAQLPPGVFVRFKVMAPFAEIPLEGAGA
;
A
#
# COMPACT_ATOMS: atom_id res chain seq x y z
N MET A 1 -3.55 -1.96 -30.03
CA MET A 1 -2.61 -1.89 -28.89
C MET A 1 -1.85 -0.58 -28.95
N ARG A 2 -1.83 0.19 -27.87
CA ARG A 2 -0.99 1.39 -27.68
C ARG A 2 0.00 1.11 -26.55
N LEU A 3 1.20 1.68 -26.63
CA LEU A 3 2.20 1.58 -25.58
C LEU A 3 2.48 2.99 -25.06
N LEU A 4 2.15 3.22 -23.80
CA LEU A 4 2.17 4.55 -23.19
C LEU A 4 3.32 4.63 -22.19
N PRO A 5 4.13 5.72 -22.20
CA PRO A 5 5.18 5.91 -21.22
C PRO A 5 4.58 6.09 -19.82
N VAL A 6 5.22 5.49 -18.82
CA VAL A 6 4.93 5.75 -17.41
C VAL A 6 6.18 6.36 -16.79
N ASN A 7 7.25 5.59 -16.66
CA ASN A 7 8.55 6.05 -16.15
C ASN A 7 9.69 5.21 -16.78
N LEU A 8 10.88 5.20 -16.19
CA LEU A 8 12.04 4.47 -16.74
C LEU A 8 11.88 2.94 -16.66
N ASP A 9 11.16 2.43 -15.66
CA ASP A 9 11.07 1.01 -15.31
C ASP A 9 9.63 0.47 -15.40
N ALA A 10 8.72 1.22 -16.00
CA ALA A 10 7.34 0.82 -16.25
C ALA A 10 6.77 1.44 -17.54
N ILE A 11 5.90 0.68 -18.20
CA ILE A 11 5.07 1.13 -19.33
C ILE A 11 3.62 0.67 -19.15
N LEU A 12 2.68 1.38 -19.76
CA LEU A 12 1.27 0.98 -19.77
C LEU A 12 0.91 0.48 -21.18
N VAL A 13 0.51 -0.79 -21.28
CA VAL A 13 -0.04 -1.37 -22.51
C VAL A 13 -1.54 -1.12 -22.51
N GLU A 14 -2.08 -0.46 -23.52
CA GLU A 14 -3.53 -0.25 -23.70
C GLU A 14 -4.07 -1.06 -24.89
N LEU A 15 -5.19 -1.73 -24.67
CA LEU A 15 -5.82 -2.66 -25.61
C LEU A 15 -7.26 -2.22 -25.91
N ALA A 16 -7.90 -2.88 -26.88
CA ALA A 16 -9.25 -2.46 -27.32
C ALA A 16 -10.29 -2.62 -26.20
N ASP A 17 -10.21 -3.75 -25.49
CA ASP A 17 -11.18 -4.17 -24.48
C ASP A 17 -10.55 -5.10 -23.42
N LEU A 18 -11.41 -5.59 -22.53
CA LEU A 18 -11.03 -6.49 -21.45
C LEU A 18 -10.59 -7.86 -21.97
N ASP A 19 -11.22 -8.38 -23.03
CA ASP A 19 -10.91 -9.72 -23.53
C ASP A 19 -9.50 -9.76 -24.14
N GLU A 20 -9.12 -8.74 -24.92
CA GLU A 20 -7.75 -8.59 -25.39
C GLU A 20 -6.75 -8.44 -24.23
N THR A 21 -7.15 -7.72 -23.17
CA THR A 21 -6.31 -7.51 -21.97
C THR A 21 -6.02 -8.82 -21.24
N LEU A 22 -7.07 -9.61 -20.99
CA LEU A 22 -6.93 -10.89 -20.31
C LEU A 22 -6.17 -11.90 -21.18
N ALA A 23 -6.38 -11.91 -22.49
CA ALA A 23 -5.64 -12.77 -23.41
C ALA A 23 -4.13 -12.45 -23.44
N LEU A 24 -3.76 -11.16 -23.52
CA LEU A 24 -2.35 -10.76 -23.47
C LEU A 24 -1.73 -11.04 -22.11
N PHE A 25 -2.46 -10.78 -21.02
CA PHE A 25 -2.00 -11.08 -19.67
C PHE A 25 -1.70 -12.58 -19.52
N ASP A 26 -2.65 -13.45 -19.88
CA ASP A 26 -2.47 -14.90 -19.81
C ASP A 26 -1.28 -15.37 -20.68
N ALA A 27 -1.06 -14.76 -21.86
CA ALA A 27 0.08 -15.06 -22.72
C ALA A 27 1.43 -14.60 -22.13
N LEU A 28 1.47 -13.47 -21.43
CA LEU A 28 2.65 -12.99 -20.72
C LEU A 28 2.96 -13.84 -19.48
N GLU A 29 1.95 -14.39 -18.81
CA GLU A 29 2.15 -15.30 -17.68
C GLU A 29 2.62 -16.69 -18.13
N ALA A 30 2.07 -17.22 -19.22
CA ALA A 30 2.43 -18.53 -19.74
C ALA A 30 3.84 -18.56 -20.37
N ASP A 31 4.29 -17.42 -20.91
CA ASP A 31 5.57 -17.26 -21.58
C ASP A 31 6.23 -15.95 -21.08
N PRO A 32 6.82 -15.91 -19.86
CA PRO A 32 7.33 -14.68 -19.28
C PRO A 32 8.47 -14.04 -20.09
N ILE A 33 8.52 -12.70 -20.10
CA ILE A 33 9.64 -11.94 -20.67
C ILE A 33 10.67 -11.75 -19.57
N GLU A 34 11.90 -12.23 -19.79
CA GLU A 34 13.03 -12.01 -18.89
C GLU A 34 13.20 -10.51 -18.58
N GLY A 35 13.28 -10.16 -17.30
CA GLY A 35 13.41 -8.78 -16.84
C GLY A 35 12.09 -8.08 -16.50
N VAL A 36 10.93 -8.62 -16.87
CA VAL A 36 9.63 -8.17 -16.34
C VAL A 36 9.51 -8.64 -14.89
N THR A 37 9.19 -7.71 -13.99
CA THR A 37 9.13 -7.96 -12.53
C THR A 37 7.71 -8.06 -12.01
N GLU A 38 6.78 -7.32 -12.61
CA GLU A 38 5.38 -7.33 -12.18
C GLU A 38 4.45 -6.93 -13.34
N LEU A 39 3.26 -7.54 -13.35
CA LEU A 39 2.19 -7.25 -14.29
C LEU A 39 0.93 -6.90 -13.50
N VAL A 40 0.35 -5.73 -13.78
CA VAL A 40 -0.89 -5.28 -13.15
C VAL A 40 -1.95 -5.12 -14.25
N PRO A 41 -2.77 -6.16 -14.50
CA PRO A 41 -3.88 -6.05 -15.45
C PRO A 41 -5.00 -5.21 -14.85
N ALA A 42 -5.72 -4.51 -15.71
CA ALA A 42 -6.88 -3.71 -15.37
C ALA A 42 -7.93 -3.79 -16.49
N ALA A 43 -8.83 -2.82 -16.59
CA ALA A 43 -9.98 -2.93 -17.48
C ALA A 43 -9.61 -3.09 -18.96
N ARG A 44 -8.70 -2.24 -19.46
CA ARG A 44 -8.22 -2.28 -20.87
C ARG A 44 -6.70 -2.14 -20.95
N THR A 45 -6.03 -2.30 -19.83
CA THR A 45 -4.60 -1.98 -19.72
C THR A 45 -3.85 -3.03 -18.92
N ILE A 46 -2.55 -3.15 -19.19
CA ILE A 46 -1.60 -3.88 -18.36
C ILE A 46 -0.45 -2.93 -18.06
N LEU A 47 -0.25 -2.59 -16.79
CA LEU A 47 0.96 -1.92 -16.35
C LEU A 47 2.06 -2.99 -16.23
N VAL A 48 3.18 -2.75 -16.89
CA VAL A 48 4.31 -3.68 -16.96
C VAL A 48 5.51 -3.04 -16.29
N HIS A 49 5.91 -3.56 -15.13
CA HIS A 49 7.16 -3.20 -14.47
C HIS A 49 8.28 -4.10 -14.98
N PHE A 50 9.46 -3.53 -15.23
CA PHE A 50 10.60 -4.25 -15.76
C PHE A 50 11.92 -3.63 -15.31
N LEU A 51 13.00 -4.40 -15.41
CA LEU A 51 14.36 -3.94 -15.13
C LEU A 51 15.03 -3.50 -16.43
N PRO A 52 15.24 -2.19 -16.68
CA PRO A 52 15.73 -1.70 -17.97
C PRO A 52 17.13 -2.20 -18.33
N TRP A 53 17.96 -2.53 -17.33
CA TRP A 53 19.30 -3.09 -17.52
C TRP A 53 19.30 -4.59 -17.84
N VAL A 54 18.20 -5.30 -17.60
CA VAL A 54 18.01 -6.71 -18.00
C VAL A 54 17.26 -6.78 -19.32
N CYS A 55 16.18 -6.01 -19.44
CA CYS A 55 15.33 -5.96 -20.62
C CYS A 55 15.20 -4.52 -21.11
N PRO A 56 16.04 -4.09 -22.07
CA PRO A 56 15.89 -2.79 -22.70
C PRO A 56 14.51 -2.63 -23.34
N LEU A 57 13.99 -1.40 -23.37
CA LEU A 57 12.64 -1.11 -23.84
C LEU A 57 12.31 -1.74 -25.21
N PRO A 58 13.17 -1.68 -26.26
CA PRO A 58 12.84 -2.32 -27.54
C PRO A 58 12.64 -3.83 -27.45
N ARG A 59 13.39 -4.53 -26.58
CA ARG A 59 13.22 -5.96 -26.34
C ARG A 59 11.92 -6.26 -25.62
N LEU A 60 11.54 -5.42 -24.66
CA LEU A 60 10.26 -5.53 -23.95
C LEU A 60 9.09 -5.39 -24.94
N VAL A 61 9.12 -4.33 -25.76
CA VAL A 61 8.09 -4.04 -26.78
C VAL A 61 7.94 -5.20 -27.76
N ALA A 62 9.05 -5.69 -28.32
CA ALA A 62 9.02 -6.84 -29.23
C ALA A 62 8.47 -8.10 -28.55
N GLY A 63 8.82 -8.33 -27.28
CA GLY A 63 8.32 -9.45 -26.48
C GLY A 63 6.81 -9.39 -26.25
N ILE A 64 6.27 -8.21 -25.95
CA ILE A 64 4.83 -7.98 -25.78
C ILE A 64 4.10 -8.17 -27.11
N ALA A 65 4.60 -7.57 -28.19
CA ALA A 65 4.00 -7.68 -29.52
C ALA A 65 3.94 -9.15 -30.01
N ALA A 66 4.97 -9.95 -29.74
CA ALA A 66 5.01 -11.37 -30.11
C ALA A 66 3.98 -12.26 -29.38
N ARG A 67 3.33 -11.74 -28.34
CA ARG A 67 2.28 -12.42 -27.55
C ARG A 67 0.89 -11.86 -27.81
N GLN A 68 0.78 -10.71 -28.47
CA GLN A 68 -0.51 -10.11 -28.81
C GLN A 68 -1.28 -11.02 -29.79
N GLY A 69 -2.58 -11.17 -29.57
CA GLY A 69 -3.46 -11.97 -30.44
C GLY A 69 -3.35 -13.49 -30.25
N ARG A 70 -2.50 -13.98 -29.34
CA ARG A 70 -2.56 -15.38 -28.89
C ARG A 70 -3.91 -15.57 -28.18
N GLN A 71 -4.64 -16.63 -28.55
CA GLN A 71 -5.89 -16.94 -27.84
C GLN A 71 -5.57 -17.26 -26.38
N GLY A 72 -6.21 -16.55 -25.45
CA GLY A 72 -6.19 -16.90 -24.04
C GLY A 72 -6.73 -18.32 -23.89
N GLN A 73 -6.12 -19.13 -23.02
CA GLN A 73 -6.67 -20.44 -22.71
C GLN A 73 -8.06 -20.25 -22.09
N ALA A 74 -9.04 -21.04 -22.54
CA ALA A 74 -10.36 -21.05 -21.93
C ALA A 74 -10.21 -21.30 -20.43
N ARG A 75 -10.49 -20.27 -19.61
CA ARG A 75 -10.20 -20.30 -18.18
C ARG A 75 -11.06 -21.35 -17.48
N GLN A 76 -10.51 -22.55 -17.29
CA GLN A 76 -11.07 -23.60 -16.44
C GLN A 76 -10.69 -23.37 -14.97
N GLY A 77 -10.68 -22.11 -14.52
CA GLY A 77 -10.38 -21.77 -13.14
C GLY A 77 -11.38 -22.38 -12.17
N THR A 78 -10.92 -22.62 -10.94
CA THR A 78 -11.75 -23.06 -9.82
C THR A 78 -12.99 -22.18 -9.69
N LEU A 79 -14.16 -22.80 -9.54
CA LEU A 79 -15.42 -22.09 -9.28
C LEU A 79 -15.56 -21.87 -7.77
N VAL A 80 -15.54 -20.61 -7.36
CA VAL A 80 -15.77 -20.17 -5.98
C VAL A 80 -17.24 -19.79 -5.84
N ARG A 81 -17.91 -20.33 -4.82
CA ARG A 81 -19.33 -20.08 -4.56
C ARG A 81 -19.47 -19.19 -3.35
N ILE A 82 -20.19 -18.08 -3.50
CA ILE A 82 -20.32 -17.06 -2.45
C ILE A 82 -21.80 -16.94 -2.06
N PRO A 83 -22.21 -17.31 -0.83
CA PRO A 83 -23.56 -17.07 -0.35
C PRO A 83 -23.80 -15.55 -0.23
N VAL A 84 -24.91 -15.07 -0.79
CA VAL A 84 -25.31 -13.66 -0.79
C VAL A 84 -26.72 -13.52 -0.28
N ARG A 85 -26.90 -12.59 0.66
CA ARG A 85 -28.21 -12.04 1.03
C ARG A 85 -28.48 -10.87 0.11
N TYR A 86 -29.52 -10.96 -0.72
CA TYR A 86 -29.90 -9.86 -1.62
C TYR A 86 -30.73 -8.82 -0.87
N ASP A 87 -30.07 -8.07 0.00
CA ASP A 87 -30.63 -7.03 0.86
C ASP A 87 -29.99 -5.65 0.61
N GLY A 88 -29.33 -5.49 -0.55
CA GLY A 88 -28.60 -4.27 -0.87
C GLY A 88 -29.51 -3.05 -0.98
N GLU A 89 -29.00 -1.91 -0.53
CA GLU A 89 -29.73 -0.63 -0.52
C GLU A 89 -30.24 -0.21 -1.90
N ASP A 90 -29.48 -0.52 -2.96
CA ASP A 90 -29.81 -0.12 -4.34
C ASP A 90 -30.59 -1.21 -5.09
N LEU A 91 -30.90 -2.36 -4.47
CA LEU A 91 -31.47 -3.52 -5.16
C LEU A 91 -32.78 -3.22 -5.90
N VAL A 92 -33.71 -2.52 -5.22
CA VAL A 92 -35.02 -2.17 -5.80
C VAL A 92 -34.86 -1.14 -6.91
N GLU A 93 -34.07 -0.08 -6.67
CA GLU A 93 -33.79 0.96 -7.67
C GLU A 93 -33.12 0.38 -8.92
N MET A 94 -32.20 -0.58 -8.75
CA MET A 94 -31.54 -1.26 -9.86
C MET A 94 -32.47 -2.19 -10.63
N ALA A 95 -33.40 -2.87 -9.96
CA ALA A 95 -34.42 -3.66 -10.64
C ALA A 95 -35.28 -2.75 -11.54
N ASP A 96 -35.74 -1.61 -11.00
CA ASP A 96 -36.51 -0.63 -11.76
C ASP A 96 -35.71 -0.03 -12.93
N HIS A 97 -34.44 0.32 -12.70
CA HIS A 97 -33.54 0.86 -13.74
C HIS A 97 -33.34 -0.12 -14.91
N LEU A 98 -33.25 -1.41 -14.61
CA LEU A 98 -33.07 -2.47 -15.60
C LEU A 98 -34.39 -2.97 -16.21
N GLY A 99 -35.54 -2.49 -15.72
CA GLY A 99 -36.86 -2.96 -16.15
C GLY A 99 -37.13 -4.42 -15.75
N LEU A 100 -36.56 -4.88 -14.63
CA LEU A 100 -36.71 -6.23 -14.10
C LEU A 100 -37.50 -6.20 -12.78
N SER A 101 -38.09 -7.33 -12.39
CA SER A 101 -38.47 -7.51 -10.98
C SER A 101 -37.23 -7.78 -10.15
N VAL A 102 -37.31 -7.53 -8.84
CA VAL A 102 -36.24 -7.86 -7.89
C VAL A 102 -35.87 -9.35 -7.99
N ASP A 103 -36.86 -10.24 -8.01
CA ASP A 103 -36.63 -11.69 -8.13
C ASP A 103 -35.89 -12.06 -9.43
N GLU A 104 -36.21 -11.39 -10.54
CA GLU A 104 -35.56 -11.63 -11.83
C GLU A 104 -34.12 -11.13 -11.84
N LEU A 105 -33.86 -9.96 -11.23
CA LEU A 105 -32.50 -9.44 -11.05
C LEU A 105 -31.66 -10.42 -10.21
N VAL A 106 -32.17 -10.84 -9.06
CA VAL A 106 -31.52 -11.81 -8.16
C VAL A 106 -31.22 -13.11 -8.89
N ARG A 107 -32.23 -13.68 -9.59
CA ARG A 107 -32.10 -14.92 -10.35
C ARG A 107 -31.01 -14.83 -11.41
N ARG A 108 -30.95 -13.73 -12.18
CA ARG A 108 -29.93 -13.52 -13.22
C ARG A 108 -28.53 -13.33 -12.64
N HIS A 109 -28.42 -12.58 -11.54
CA HIS A 109 -27.13 -12.36 -10.89
C HIS A 109 -26.56 -13.65 -10.29
N ALA A 110 -27.41 -14.47 -9.64
CA ALA A 110 -27.04 -15.76 -9.06
C ALA A 110 -26.79 -16.87 -10.12
N ALA A 111 -27.51 -16.84 -11.24
CA ALA A 111 -27.31 -17.80 -12.33
C ALA A 111 -26.04 -17.50 -13.16
N SER A 112 -25.52 -16.28 -13.09
CA SER A 112 -24.31 -15.88 -13.82
C SER A 112 -23.06 -16.53 -13.23
N VAL A 113 -22.21 -17.08 -14.12
CA VAL A 113 -20.86 -17.50 -13.76
C VAL A 113 -19.90 -16.39 -14.15
N TRP A 114 -19.45 -15.65 -13.14
CA TRP A 114 -18.56 -14.53 -13.31
C TRP A 114 -17.11 -15.00 -13.38
N GLN A 115 -16.26 -14.24 -14.05
CA GLN A 115 -14.83 -14.46 -14.11
C GLN A 115 -14.09 -13.37 -13.32
N VAL A 116 -13.10 -13.77 -12.52
CA VAL A 116 -12.21 -12.80 -11.87
C VAL A 116 -11.27 -12.22 -12.92
N ALA A 117 -11.58 -10.99 -13.35
CA ALA A 117 -10.85 -10.30 -14.40
C ALA A 117 -9.49 -9.79 -13.89
N PHE A 118 -9.51 -8.97 -12.84
CA PHE A 118 -8.31 -8.41 -12.22
C PHE A 118 -8.59 -7.95 -10.78
N THR A 119 -7.53 -7.60 -10.07
CA THR A 119 -7.53 -7.09 -8.68
C THR A 119 -6.75 -5.76 -8.63
N GLY A 120 -6.97 -4.94 -7.59
CA GLY A 120 -6.11 -3.76 -7.41
C GLY A 120 -6.74 -2.51 -6.82
N PHE A 121 -8.05 -2.51 -6.55
CA PHE A 121 -8.70 -1.38 -5.85
C PHE A 121 -8.32 -1.36 -4.36
N ALA A 122 -8.34 -2.54 -3.74
CA ALA A 122 -7.96 -2.79 -2.36
C ALA A 122 -7.56 -4.27 -2.21
N PRO A 123 -6.85 -4.67 -1.15
CA PRO A 123 -6.53 -6.07 -0.88
C PRO A 123 -7.78 -6.96 -0.88
N GLY A 124 -7.79 -7.98 -1.74
CA GLY A 124 -8.91 -8.90 -1.90
C GLY A 124 -10.11 -8.36 -2.70
N PHE A 125 -10.05 -7.13 -3.21
CA PHE A 125 -11.09 -6.61 -4.12
C PHE A 125 -10.83 -7.14 -5.53
N ALA A 126 -11.81 -7.88 -6.06
CA ALA A 126 -11.77 -8.50 -7.38
C ALA A 126 -12.88 -7.95 -8.28
N TYR A 127 -12.51 -7.56 -9.49
CA TYR A 127 -13.46 -7.15 -10.53
C TYR A 127 -13.96 -8.40 -11.26
N LEU A 128 -15.27 -8.64 -11.21
CA LEU A 128 -15.90 -9.82 -11.79
C LEU A 128 -16.58 -9.45 -13.11
N SER A 129 -16.21 -10.10 -14.21
CA SER A 129 -16.77 -9.87 -15.56
C SER A 129 -17.51 -11.10 -16.09
N GLY A 130 -18.15 -10.98 -17.25
CA GLY A 130 -18.74 -12.12 -17.97
C GLY A 130 -20.12 -12.60 -17.48
N GLY A 131 -20.78 -11.86 -16.59
CA GLY A 131 -22.17 -12.13 -16.18
C GLY A 131 -23.20 -11.77 -17.25
N ASP A 132 -24.50 -11.81 -16.89
CA ASP A 132 -25.60 -11.43 -17.79
C ASP A 132 -25.38 -9.98 -18.34
N PRO A 133 -25.39 -9.76 -19.67
CA PRO A 133 -25.19 -8.46 -20.29
C PRO A 133 -26.12 -7.34 -19.81
N VAL A 134 -27.26 -7.68 -19.19
CA VAL A 134 -28.16 -6.70 -18.57
C VAL A 134 -27.46 -5.89 -17.47
N PHE A 135 -26.42 -6.43 -16.83
CA PHE A 135 -25.69 -5.78 -15.73
C PHE A 135 -24.65 -4.76 -16.17
N ASN A 136 -24.94 -3.96 -17.20
CA ASN A 136 -24.14 -2.80 -17.57
C ASN A 136 -24.76 -1.52 -16.98
N VAL A 137 -24.46 -1.24 -15.72
CA VAL A 137 -25.12 -0.15 -14.94
C VAL A 137 -24.15 0.97 -14.57
N PRO A 138 -24.59 2.24 -14.57
CA PRO A 138 -23.74 3.35 -14.15
C PRO A 138 -23.44 3.28 -12.65
N ARG A 139 -22.30 3.84 -12.26
CA ARG A 139 -22.03 4.18 -10.85
C ARG A 139 -23.02 5.25 -10.39
N ARG A 140 -23.20 5.37 -9.07
CA ARG A 140 -23.90 6.50 -8.46
C ARG A 140 -23.19 7.80 -8.81
N ALA A 141 -23.97 8.83 -9.13
CA ALA A 141 -23.46 10.17 -9.42
C ALA A 141 -22.71 10.80 -8.24
N SER A 142 -23.10 10.44 -7.01
CA SER A 142 -22.39 10.81 -5.79
C SER A 142 -21.99 9.55 -5.03
N PRO A 143 -20.68 9.30 -4.82
CA PRO A 143 -20.21 8.12 -4.12
C PRO A 143 -20.57 8.18 -2.63
N ARG A 144 -20.82 7.02 -2.03
CA ARG A 144 -20.96 6.86 -0.59
C ARG A 144 -19.61 7.13 0.08
N THR A 145 -19.66 7.79 1.23
CA THR A 145 -18.48 8.00 2.09
C THR A 145 -18.00 6.69 2.71
N ARG A 146 -18.89 5.71 2.87
CA ARG A 146 -18.58 4.40 3.45
C ARG A 146 -19.53 3.32 2.92
N ILE A 147 -18.97 2.30 2.29
CA ILE A 147 -19.62 1.02 1.93
C ILE A 147 -19.12 -0.02 2.93
N PRO A 148 -19.98 -0.80 3.60
CA PRO A 148 -19.55 -1.87 4.50
C PRO A 148 -18.74 -2.98 3.82
N ALA A 149 -17.90 -3.68 4.61
CA ALA A 149 -17.29 -4.93 4.16
C ALA A 149 -18.37 -5.98 3.89
N GLY A 150 -18.15 -6.83 2.89
CA GLY A 150 -19.11 -7.86 2.46
C GLY A 150 -20.22 -7.35 1.53
N SER A 151 -20.31 -6.04 1.26
CA SER A 151 -21.28 -5.53 0.29
C SER A 151 -20.98 -6.04 -1.12
N VAL A 152 -22.02 -6.52 -1.81
CA VAL A 152 -21.99 -6.96 -3.20
C VAL A 152 -22.50 -5.82 -4.07
N GLY A 153 -21.72 -5.42 -5.07
CA GLY A 153 -22.02 -4.25 -5.90
C GLY A 153 -21.92 -4.49 -7.40
N LEU A 154 -22.63 -3.68 -8.17
CA LEU A 154 -22.57 -3.59 -9.63
C LEU A 154 -22.09 -2.21 -10.09
N ALA A 155 -21.20 -2.17 -11.09
CA ALA A 155 -20.83 -0.94 -11.80
C ALA A 155 -20.15 -1.22 -13.14
N GLY A 156 -20.54 -0.48 -14.18
CA GLY A 156 -20.18 -0.82 -15.55
C GLY A 156 -20.64 -2.24 -15.83
N THR A 157 -19.80 -3.04 -16.49
CA THR A 157 -20.02 -4.47 -16.76
C THR A 157 -19.52 -5.39 -15.64
N PHE A 158 -19.23 -4.84 -14.45
CA PHE A 158 -18.60 -5.59 -13.36
C PHE A 158 -19.54 -5.82 -12.18
N SER A 159 -19.37 -6.98 -11.55
CA SER A 159 -19.80 -7.26 -10.16
C SER A 159 -18.56 -7.34 -9.25
N ALA A 160 -18.72 -7.14 -7.94
CA ALA A 160 -17.64 -7.26 -6.97
C ALA A 160 -18.18 -7.43 -5.54
N VAL A 161 -17.30 -7.86 -4.63
CA VAL A 161 -17.54 -7.85 -3.19
C VAL A 161 -16.52 -6.94 -2.52
N TYR A 162 -16.97 -5.98 -1.71
CA TYR A 162 -16.11 -5.07 -0.97
C TYR A 162 -15.43 -5.85 0.19
N PRO A 163 -14.08 -6.00 0.21
CA PRO A 163 -13.39 -6.78 1.23
C PRO A 163 -13.33 -6.06 2.58
N ARG A 164 -13.44 -4.73 2.58
CA ARG A 164 -13.34 -3.85 3.74
C ARG A 164 -14.22 -2.63 3.56
N ALA A 165 -14.40 -1.86 4.65
CA ALA A 165 -15.17 -0.64 4.58
C ALA A 165 -14.42 0.47 3.83
N THR A 166 -14.92 0.88 2.67
CA THR A 166 -14.29 1.91 1.83
C THR A 166 -15.33 2.86 1.24
N PRO A 167 -15.00 4.12 0.89
CA PRO A 167 -15.85 4.93 0.03
C PRO A 167 -16.09 4.25 -1.33
N GLY A 168 -17.20 4.53 -1.99
CA GLY A 168 -17.45 4.02 -3.34
C GLY A 168 -18.82 4.37 -3.91
N GLY A 169 -18.94 4.28 -5.23
CA GLY A 169 -20.16 4.62 -5.96
C GLY A 169 -20.84 3.44 -6.66
N TRP A 170 -20.52 2.19 -6.30
CA TRP A 170 -21.15 1.03 -6.92
C TRP A 170 -22.57 0.84 -6.38
N GLN A 171 -23.42 0.24 -7.20
CA GLN A 171 -24.81 -0.05 -6.89
C GLN A 171 -24.88 -1.31 -6.03
N LEU A 172 -25.29 -1.19 -4.77
CA LEU A 172 -25.26 -2.26 -3.78
C LEU A 172 -26.51 -3.12 -3.89
N ILE A 173 -26.35 -4.40 -4.23
CA ILE A 173 -27.46 -5.34 -4.47
C ILE A 173 -27.57 -6.44 -3.40
N GLY A 174 -26.57 -6.59 -2.53
CA GLY A 174 -26.61 -7.57 -1.45
C GLY A 174 -25.40 -7.51 -0.52
N THR A 175 -25.32 -8.49 0.38
CA THR A 175 -24.26 -8.65 1.36
C THR A 175 -23.85 -10.11 1.51
N THR A 176 -22.60 -10.35 1.91
CA THR A 176 -22.06 -11.67 2.26
C THR A 176 -21.20 -11.60 3.51
N ASP A 177 -21.23 -12.67 4.32
CA ASP A 177 -20.38 -12.83 5.50
C ASP A 177 -19.02 -13.47 5.21
N VAL A 178 -18.79 -13.84 3.94
CA VAL A 178 -17.53 -14.45 3.50
C VAL A 178 -16.41 -13.40 3.53
N PRO A 179 -15.30 -13.65 4.27
CA PRO A 179 -14.17 -12.74 4.28
C PRO A 179 -13.39 -12.83 2.96
N MET A 180 -13.52 -11.79 2.14
CA MET A 180 -12.80 -11.67 0.86
C MET A 180 -11.29 -11.49 1.05
N TRP A 181 -10.88 -10.94 2.20
CA TRP A 181 -9.50 -10.77 2.63
C TRP A 181 -9.30 -11.36 4.03
N ASP A 182 -8.38 -12.31 4.18
CA ASP A 182 -8.06 -12.95 5.46
C ASP A 182 -6.58 -13.36 5.51
N LEU A 183 -5.79 -12.75 6.39
CA LEU A 183 -4.36 -13.04 6.53
C LEU A 183 -4.07 -14.44 7.07
N ALA A 184 -5.04 -15.12 7.69
CA ALA A 184 -4.90 -16.51 8.12
C ALA A 184 -5.07 -17.51 6.96
N ARG A 185 -5.58 -17.06 5.80
CA ARG A 185 -5.75 -17.90 4.60
C ARG A 185 -4.52 -17.80 3.68
N THR A 186 -4.20 -18.89 2.98
CA THR A 186 -3.14 -18.91 1.96
C THR A 186 -3.72 -19.31 0.60
N PRO A 187 -3.82 -18.40 -0.39
CA PRO A 187 -3.51 -16.96 -0.31
C PRO A 187 -4.56 -16.14 0.48
N PRO A 188 -4.20 -14.97 1.06
CA PRO A 188 -5.14 -14.16 1.82
C PRO A 188 -6.34 -13.63 1.04
N ALA A 189 -6.19 -13.31 -0.24
CA ALA A 189 -7.33 -12.95 -1.08
C ALA A 189 -8.10 -14.21 -1.52
N LEU A 190 -9.41 -14.24 -1.25
CA LEU A 190 -10.28 -15.38 -1.60
C LEU A 190 -10.31 -15.61 -3.11
N LEU A 191 -10.38 -14.50 -3.85
CA LEU A 191 -10.49 -14.49 -5.29
C LEU A 191 -9.16 -14.11 -5.92
N GLN A 192 -8.71 -14.93 -6.86
CA GLN A 192 -7.49 -14.73 -7.63
C GLN A 192 -7.86 -14.53 -9.11
N PRO A 193 -7.11 -13.68 -9.85
CA PRO A 193 -7.25 -13.58 -11.30
C PRO A 193 -7.31 -14.94 -11.98
N GLY A 194 -8.26 -15.10 -12.90
CA GLY A 194 -8.50 -16.32 -13.66
C GLY A 194 -9.42 -17.36 -13.00
N GLN A 195 -9.80 -17.19 -11.73
CA GLN A 195 -10.87 -17.98 -11.11
C GLN A 195 -12.26 -17.58 -11.62
N ARG A 196 -13.27 -18.40 -11.30
CA ARG A 196 -14.68 -18.13 -11.58
C ARG A 196 -15.46 -17.99 -10.29
N VAL A 197 -16.51 -17.17 -10.29
CA VAL A 197 -17.37 -16.90 -9.14
C VAL A 197 -18.82 -17.13 -9.50
N GLN A 198 -19.55 -17.80 -8.62
CA GLN A 198 -21.00 -17.86 -8.68
C GLN A 198 -21.58 -17.43 -7.34
N PHE A 199 -22.46 -16.44 -7.38
CA PHE A 199 -23.21 -16.02 -6.20
C PHE A 199 -24.39 -16.97 -5.98
N VAL A 200 -24.65 -17.33 -4.72
CA VAL A 200 -25.75 -18.23 -4.35
C VAL A 200 -26.66 -17.51 -3.38
N ASP A 201 -27.93 -17.38 -3.73
CA ASP A 201 -28.90 -16.71 -2.85
C ASP A 201 -29.12 -17.52 -1.56
N VAL A 202 -28.89 -16.90 -0.41
CA VAL A 202 -29.13 -17.51 0.92
C VAL A 202 -30.60 -17.85 1.18
N ALA A 203 -31.54 -17.31 0.41
CA ALA A 203 -32.94 -17.71 0.47
C ALA A 203 -33.19 -19.13 -0.10
N THR A 204 -32.22 -19.72 -0.81
CA THR A 204 -32.27 -21.10 -1.30
C THR A 204 -31.66 -22.07 -0.28
N GLU A 205 -32.10 -23.34 -0.28
CA GLU A 205 -31.56 -24.39 0.60
C GLU A 205 -30.03 -24.51 0.49
N GLU A 206 -29.53 -24.36 -0.74
CA GLU A 206 -28.11 -24.45 -1.06
C GLU A 206 -27.32 -23.24 -0.52
N GLY A 207 -27.85 -22.02 -0.68
CA GLY A 207 -27.23 -20.82 -0.13
C GLY A 207 -27.23 -20.80 1.39
N GLU A 208 -28.30 -21.29 2.03
CA GLU A 208 -28.37 -21.44 3.48
C GLU A 208 -27.35 -22.46 4.01
N ALA A 209 -27.14 -23.58 3.31
CA ALA A 209 -26.11 -24.56 3.65
C ALA A 209 -24.70 -23.95 3.57
N LEU A 210 -24.38 -23.27 2.46
CA LEU A 210 -23.09 -22.58 2.28
C LEU A 210 -22.86 -21.51 3.35
N GLN A 211 -23.88 -20.72 3.68
CA GLN A 211 -23.78 -19.71 4.74
C GLN A 211 -23.47 -20.35 6.10
N ARG A 212 -24.10 -21.48 6.43
CA ARG A 212 -23.82 -22.21 7.68
C ARG A 212 -22.38 -22.72 7.74
N GLU A 213 -21.84 -23.23 6.63
CA GLU A 213 -20.44 -23.65 6.56
C GLU A 213 -19.47 -22.49 6.81
N VAL A 214 -19.72 -21.32 6.19
CA VAL A 214 -18.92 -20.11 6.38
C VAL A 214 -18.93 -19.65 7.85
N VAL A 215 -20.10 -19.65 8.49
CA VAL A 215 -20.24 -19.27 9.90
C VAL A 215 -19.50 -20.27 10.81
N GLN A 216 -19.63 -21.57 10.56
CA GLN A 216 -18.93 -22.60 11.34
C GLN A 216 -17.40 -22.48 11.22
N GLN A 217 -16.89 -22.25 10.02
CA GLN A 217 -15.46 -22.05 9.79
C GLN A 217 -14.94 -20.81 10.54
N ARG A 218 -15.68 -19.70 10.52
CA ARG A 218 -15.34 -18.49 11.30
C ARG A 218 -15.35 -18.76 12.81
N SER A 219 -16.35 -19.46 13.33
CA SER A 219 -16.40 -19.80 14.76
C SER A 219 -15.23 -20.70 15.18
N ALA A 220 -14.83 -21.67 14.34
CA ALA A 220 -13.69 -22.54 14.61
C ALA A 220 -12.35 -21.77 14.63
N LEU A 221 -12.16 -20.82 13.70
CA LEU A 221 -11.00 -19.91 13.68
C LEU A 221 -10.94 -19.00 14.92
N VAL A 222 -12.09 -18.48 15.35
CA VAL A 222 -12.18 -17.63 16.56
C VAL A 222 -11.89 -18.42 17.83
N ILE A 223 -12.38 -19.66 17.95
CA ILE A 223 -12.10 -20.53 19.11
C ILE A 223 -10.62 -20.96 19.15
N GLY A 224 -10.01 -21.22 17.97
CA GLY A 224 -8.57 -21.51 17.87
C GLY A 224 -7.67 -20.33 18.25
N GLY A 225 -8.07 -19.10 17.90
CA GLY A 225 -7.35 -17.87 18.28
C GLY A 225 -7.57 -17.42 19.72
N CYS A 226 -8.70 -17.81 20.34
CA CYS A 226 -9.02 -17.43 21.72
C CYS A 226 -8.16 -18.19 22.76
N LEU A 227 -7.53 -19.31 22.39
CA LEU A 227 -6.50 -19.96 23.22
C LEU A 227 -5.18 -19.15 23.32
N THR A 228 -5.04 -18.06 22.57
CA THR A 228 -3.88 -17.15 22.62
C THR A 228 -4.23 -15.71 23.01
N ALA A 229 -5.49 -15.41 23.35
CA ALA A 229 -5.92 -14.07 23.75
C ALA A 229 -6.90 -14.13 24.94
N ALA A 230 -6.35 -14.02 26.14
CA ALA A 230 -7.04 -13.55 27.35
C ALA A 230 -6.23 -12.35 27.86
N ALA A 231 -6.77 -11.17 28.14
CA ALA A 231 -8.14 -10.72 28.30
C ALA A 231 -8.23 -9.23 27.91
N GLU A 232 -9.26 -8.83 27.19
CA GLU A 232 -9.78 -7.47 27.17
C GLU A 232 -11.22 -7.57 27.68
N ASP A 233 -11.49 -6.98 28.84
CA ASP A 233 -12.86 -6.80 29.32
C ASP A 233 -12.97 -5.36 29.84
N ASP A 234 -13.59 -4.51 29.02
CA ASP A 234 -13.95 -3.13 29.34
C ASP A 234 -15.36 -3.14 29.93
N SER A 235 -15.48 -2.87 31.22
CA SER A 235 -16.76 -2.48 31.81
C SER A 235 -16.60 -1.32 32.78
N HIS A 236 -17.16 -0.17 32.38
CA HIS A 236 -17.37 0.99 33.24
C HIS A 236 -18.70 0.84 33.99
N CYS A 237 -18.68 0.97 35.31
CA CYS A 237 -19.68 1.74 36.07
C CYS A 237 -19.20 1.95 37.52
N GLY A 238 -19.26 3.21 37.98
CA GLY A 238 -18.73 3.65 39.27
C GLY A 238 -19.62 3.33 40.49
N GLY A 239 -18.99 3.35 41.67
CA GLY A 239 -19.65 3.29 42.96
C GLY A 239 -18.66 3.18 44.12
N SER A 240 -18.51 4.26 44.87
CA SER A 240 -17.79 4.35 46.15
C SER A 240 -18.33 3.34 47.20
N MET A 241 -17.47 2.60 47.89
CA MET A 241 -17.45 2.49 49.36
C MET A 241 -16.29 1.61 49.90
N ARG A 242 -16.04 1.78 51.20
CA ARG A 242 -14.83 1.50 51.98
C ARG A 242 -14.60 0.04 52.40
N ALA A 243 -13.32 -0.27 52.62
CA ALA A 243 -12.67 -1.03 53.71
C ALA A 243 -13.21 -2.41 54.15
N GLY A 244 -12.30 -3.38 54.21
CA GLY A 244 -12.46 -4.62 54.99
C GLY A 244 -11.33 -5.60 54.78
N SER A 245 -10.42 -5.73 55.75
CA SER A 245 -9.37 -6.75 55.79
C SER A 245 -9.93 -8.13 56.15
N ALA A 246 -9.36 -9.21 55.62
CA ALA A 246 -9.08 -10.44 56.38
C ALA A 246 -8.28 -11.44 55.52
N ALA A 247 -7.23 -11.97 56.13
CA ALA A 247 -6.38 -13.05 55.65
C ALA A 247 -6.90 -14.43 56.16
N VAL A 248 -6.12 -15.48 55.80
CA VAL A 248 -6.12 -16.87 56.31
C VAL A 248 -7.08 -17.80 55.52
N ALA A 249 -6.69 -18.77 54.69
CA ALA A 249 -5.66 -19.84 54.62
C ALA A 249 -6.30 -21.24 54.79
N ASP A 250 -5.62 -22.24 54.20
CA ASP A 250 -5.74 -23.70 54.38
C ASP A 250 -6.90 -24.43 53.65
N ASP A 251 -6.73 -25.61 53.03
CA ASP A 251 -5.57 -26.48 52.77
C ASP A 251 -6.01 -27.61 51.79
N ALA A 252 -5.01 -28.21 51.14
CA ALA A 252 -4.88 -29.60 50.67
C ALA A 252 -5.78 -30.20 49.56
N GLY A 253 -5.12 -30.54 48.45
CA GLY A 253 -4.96 -31.96 48.08
C GLY A 253 -5.44 -32.38 46.69
N GLY A 254 -4.51 -32.81 45.83
CA GLY A 254 -4.85 -33.62 44.65
C GLY A 254 -3.79 -33.64 43.55
N ASP A 255 -2.77 -34.45 43.74
CA ASP A 255 -1.79 -34.80 42.73
C ASP A 255 -2.44 -35.28 41.42
N GLY A 256 -2.05 -34.65 40.32
CA GLY A 256 -2.36 -35.05 38.96
C GLY A 256 -1.23 -34.62 38.04
N GLN A 257 -0.15 -35.41 38.00
CA GLN A 257 0.90 -35.29 37.00
C GLN A 257 0.28 -35.44 35.60
N SER A 258 -0.01 -34.33 34.95
CA SER A 258 -0.09 -34.24 33.49
C SER A 258 1.18 -33.54 33.03
N ALA A 259 2.14 -34.35 32.59
CA ALA A 259 3.35 -33.90 31.92
C ALA A 259 2.98 -33.29 30.57
N CYS A 260 2.50 -32.04 30.59
CA CYS A 260 2.54 -31.17 29.44
C CYS A 260 4.00 -30.74 29.29
N ARG A 261 4.70 -31.34 28.34
CA ARG A 261 5.99 -30.82 27.87
C ARG A 261 5.76 -29.36 27.47
N ALA A 262 6.17 -28.44 28.32
CA ALA A 262 6.39 -27.06 27.93
C ALA A 262 7.32 -27.11 26.71
N GLY A 263 6.79 -26.71 25.55
CA GLY A 263 7.67 -26.39 24.43
C GLY A 263 8.60 -25.29 24.91
N ASP A 264 9.90 -25.44 24.64
CA ASP A 264 10.88 -24.37 24.77
C ASP A 264 10.50 -23.22 23.84
N GLU A 265 9.54 -22.39 24.25
CA GLU A 265 9.48 -21.00 23.81
C GLU A 265 10.72 -20.35 24.41
N LYS A 266 11.81 -20.30 23.64
CA LYS A 266 12.95 -19.44 23.97
C LYS A 266 12.39 -18.06 24.27
N ALA A 267 12.48 -17.62 25.53
CA ALA A 267 12.11 -16.28 25.92
C ALA A 267 12.80 -15.30 24.96
N VAL A 268 12.01 -14.61 24.14
CA VAL A 268 12.54 -13.67 23.15
C VAL A 268 13.15 -12.53 23.95
N ALA A 269 14.48 -12.46 23.98
CA ALA A 269 15.18 -11.41 24.69
C ALA A 269 14.96 -10.08 23.97
N HIS A 270 14.14 -9.20 24.56
CA HIS A 270 13.96 -7.85 24.06
C HIS A 270 15.25 -7.04 24.23
N VAL A 271 15.66 -6.36 23.17
CA VAL A 271 16.85 -5.48 23.16
C VAL A 271 16.45 -4.04 23.43
N PHE A 272 15.19 -3.66 23.16
CA PHE A 272 14.68 -2.32 23.44
C PHE A 272 13.32 -2.33 24.11
N GLU A 273 13.01 -1.22 24.77
CA GLU A 273 11.66 -0.83 25.18
C GLU A 273 11.30 0.50 24.49
N VAL A 274 10.10 0.58 23.89
CA VAL A 274 9.60 1.82 23.28
C VAL A 274 9.17 2.80 24.38
N VAL A 275 9.85 3.94 24.48
CA VAL A 275 9.54 4.99 25.47
C VAL A 275 8.51 5.98 24.92
N ALA A 276 8.62 6.33 23.64
CA ALA A 276 7.70 7.21 22.95
C ALA A 276 7.62 6.85 21.46
N THR A 277 6.43 6.93 20.86
CA THR A 277 6.19 6.54 19.46
C THR A 277 6.33 7.70 18.47
N GLY A 278 6.37 8.94 18.95
CA GLY A 278 6.24 10.12 18.10
C GLY A 278 4.89 10.17 17.38
N LEU A 279 4.85 10.90 16.24
CA LEU A 279 3.63 11.01 15.43
C LEU A 279 3.28 9.69 14.73
N GLN A 280 4.27 9.00 14.18
CA GLN A 280 4.12 7.69 13.56
C GLN A 280 5.48 7.00 13.47
N ALA A 281 5.51 5.72 13.88
CA ALA A 281 6.67 4.85 13.80
C ALA A 281 6.22 3.50 13.22
N LEU A 282 6.73 3.15 12.04
CA LEU A 282 6.33 1.96 11.28
C LEU A 282 7.53 1.08 11.00
N PHE A 283 7.35 -0.24 11.07
CA PHE A 283 8.35 -1.15 10.54
C PHE A 283 8.36 -1.07 9.02
N GLN A 284 9.55 -0.98 8.45
CA GLN A 284 9.77 -0.94 7.01
C GLN A 284 10.96 -1.82 6.63
N ASP A 285 10.82 -2.54 5.54
CA ASP A 285 11.90 -3.20 4.82
C ASP A 285 11.86 -2.76 3.33
N ALA A 286 12.43 -3.56 2.43
CA ALA A 286 12.40 -3.28 0.99
C ALA A 286 11.01 -3.44 0.34
N GLY A 287 9.98 -3.86 1.09
CA GLY A 287 8.62 -4.05 0.62
C GLY A 287 8.29 -5.50 0.21
N ARG A 288 7.11 -5.67 -0.39
CA ARG A 288 6.48 -6.95 -0.78
C ARG A 288 6.19 -7.04 -2.28
N PRO A 289 7.20 -7.04 -3.15
CA PRO A 289 6.97 -7.17 -4.59
C PRO A 289 6.23 -8.48 -4.93
N GLY A 290 5.45 -8.49 -6.01
CA GLY A 290 4.78 -9.69 -6.52
C GLY A 290 3.44 -10.01 -5.84
N GLN A 291 2.90 -9.10 -5.03
CA GLN A 291 1.60 -9.26 -4.38
C GLN A 291 0.44 -8.62 -5.17
N ALA A 292 0.70 -8.12 -6.38
CA ALA A 292 -0.30 -7.40 -7.19
C ALA A 292 -1.57 -8.22 -7.51
N ARG A 293 -1.44 -9.54 -7.70
CA ARG A 293 -2.57 -10.47 -7.92
C ARG A 293 -3.59 -10.50 -6.77
N GLN A 294 -3.23 -9.97 -5.61
CA GLN A 294 -4.07 -9.91 -4.43
C GLN A 294 -4.60 -8.50 -4.15
N GLY A 295 -4.24 -7.52 -4.97
CA GLY A 295 -4.59 -6.11 -4.74
C GLY A 295 -3.71 -5.41 -3.70
N VAL A 296 -2.50 -5.93 -3.43
CA VAL A 296 -1.58 -5.39 -2.41
C VAL A 296 -0.36 -4.75 -3.07
N SER A 297 -0.08 -3.50 -2.69
CA SER A 297 1.09 -2.75 -3.16
C SER A 297 2.39 -3.29 -2.55
N ALA A 298 3.53 -3.00 -3.19
CA ALA A 298 4.82 -3.38 -2.66
C ALA A 298 5.16 -2.64 -1.35
N SER A 299 4.65 -1.43 -1.11
CA SER A 299 4.99 -0.63 0.09
C SER A 299 6.51 -0.51 0.29
N GLY A 300 6.99 -0.57 1.53
CA GLY A 300 8.41 -0.46 1.90
C GLY A 300 8.81 0.94 2.35
N ALA A 301 10.09 1.12 2.65
CA ALA A 301 10.65 2.42 3.01
C ALA A 301 10.40 3.46 1.91
N LEU A 302 9.91 4.65 2.28
CA LEU A 302 9.57 5.70 1.30
C LEU A 302 10.78 6.39 0.68
N ASP A 303 11.82 6.59 1.48
CA ASP A 303 13.15 7.06 1.08
C ASP A 303 14.08 5.85 1.18
N ALA A 304 14.21 5.17 0.04
CA ALA A 304 14.91 3.90 -0.06
C ALA A 304 16.42 4.08 0.15
N THR A 305 16.97 5.25 -0.20
CA THR A 305 18.38 5.55 0.00
C THR A 305 18.71 5.70 1.48
N ALA A 306 17.96 6.51 2.23
CA ALA A 306 18.18 6.66 3.67
C ALA A 306 18.01 5.34 4.42
N PHE A 307 17.00 4.55 4.05
CA PHE A 307 16.78 3.19 4.55
C PHE A 307 18.01 2.28 4.33
N ARG A 308 18.51 2.18 3.10
CA ARG A 308 19.67 1.32 2.77
C ARG A 308 20.93 1.80 3.49
N VAL A 309 21.13 3.11 3.57
CA VAL A 309 22.25 3.71 4.29
C VAL A 309 22.21 3.33 5.77
N ALA A 310 21.05 3.34 6.42
CA ALA A 310 20.93 2.96 7.83
C ALA A 310 21.40 1.53 8.07
N ASN A 311 20.99 0.60 7.20
CA ASN A 311 21.43 -0.79 7.25
C ASN A 311 22.92 -0.96 6.91
N GLN A 312 23.42 -0.21 5.92
CA GLN A 312 24.82 -0.27 5.51
C GLN A 312 25.77 0.16 6.64
N LEU A 313 25.44 1.23 7.37
CA LEU A 313 26.23 1.72 8.51
C LEU A 313 26.43 0.65 9.60
N LEU A 314 25.48 -0.28 9.71
CA LEU A 314 25.47 -1.31 10.74
C LEU A 314 25.94 -2.68 10.23
N GLY A 315 26.30 -2.79 8.95
CA GLY A 315 26.72 -4.05 8.31
C GLY A 315 25.59 -5.05 8.17
N ASN A 316 24.34 -4.57 8.14
CA ASN A 316 23.16 -5.39 7.94
C ASN A 316 23.03 -5.83 6.48
N GLU A 317 22.16 -6.81 6.23
CA GLU A 317 21.58 -7.00 4.91
C GLU A 317 20.85 -5.71 4.47
N ALA A 318 20.88 -5.41 3.17
CA ALA A 318 20.38 -4.12 2.65
C ALA A 318 18.87 -3.93 2.84
N ASP A 319 18.13 -5.02 2.97
CA ASP A 319 16.69 -5.11 3.15
C ASP A 319 16.29 -5.50 4.59
N ALA A 320 17.21 -5.44 5.57
CA ALA A 320 16.88 -5.72 6.95
C ALA A 320 15.86 -4.70 7.50
N THR A 321 14.95 -5.16 8.36
CA THR A 321 13.86 -4.36 8.92
C THR A 321 14.39 -3.19 9.76
N VAL A 322 13.88 -2.00 9.49
CA VAL A 322 14.11 -0.76 10.22
C VAL A 322 12.79 -0.18 10.75
N ILE A 323 12.88 0.87 11.55
CA ILE A 323 11.72 1.71 11.89
C ILE A 323 11.80 3.01 11.09
N GLU A 324 10.80 3.26 10.24
CA GLU A 324 10.55 4.56 9.60
C GLU A 324 9.78 5.47 10.57
N LEU A 325 10.34 6.65 10.82
CA LEU A 325 9.84 7.64 11.79
C LEU A 325 9.36 8.90 11.07
N LEU A 326 8.12 9.31 11.33
CA LEU A 326 7.54 10.54 10.81
C LEU A 326 7.64 11.68 11.83
N HIS A 327 8.25 12.80 11.44
CA HIS A 327 8.26 14.06 12.21
C HIS A 327 8.93 14.02 13.61
N GLY A 328 9.61 12.92 13.98
CA GLY A 328 10.33 12.79 15.24
C GLY A 328 9.42 12.57 16.47
N GLY A 329 9.95 12.84 17.66
CA GLY A 329 9.29 12.56 18.94
C GLY A 329 9.33 11.10 19.38
N PHE A 330 10.10 10.27 18.68
CA PHE A 330 10.27 8.85 18.99
C PHE A 330 11.42 8.67 20.00
N ALA A 331 11.25 7.77 20.97
CA ALA A 331 12.29 7.43 21.92
C ALA A 331 12.30 5.93 22.24
N LEU A 332 13.50 5.38 22.41
CA LEU A 332 13.73 3.98 22.77
C LEU A 332 14.75 3.85 23.89
N ARG A 333 14.56 2.85 24.75
CA ARG A 333 15.53 2.48 25.79
C ARG A 333 16.20 1.18 25.43
N ALA A 334 17.53 1.12 25.51
CA ALA A 334 18.27 -0.13 25.39
C ALA A 334 18.10 -0.99 26.65
N LEU A 335 17.77 -2.26 26.46
CA LEU A 335 17.71 -3.30 27.49
C LEU A 335 18.95 -4.22 27.44
N ALA A 336 19.66 -4.21 26.30
CA ALA A 336 20.89 -4.94 26.07
C ALA A 336 21.88 -4.07 25.28
N ARG A 337 23.18 -4.40 25.36
CA ARG A 337 24.22 -3.73 24.56
C ARG A 337 23.95 -3.94 23.08
N THR A 338 23.95 -2.85 22.31
CA THR A 338 23.65 -2.87 20.87
C THR A 338 24.25 -1.66 20.14
N VAL A 339 24.11 -1.65 18.82
CA VAL A 339 24.51 -0.54 17.95
C VAL A 339 23.35 -0.17 17.04
N VAL A 340 23.05 1.12 16.97
CA VAL A 340 21.97 1.69 16.15
C VAL A 340 22.51 2.76 15.21
N ALA A 341 21.75 3.10 14.18
CA ALA A 341 22.03 4.24 13.30
C ALA A 341 20.72 4.94 12.95
N VAL A 342 20.76 6.27 12.87
CA VAL A 342 19.63 7.11 12.46
C VAL A 342 19.98 7.89 11.20
N THR A 343 19.20 7.74 10.13
CA THR A 343 19.42 8.38 8.83
C THR A 343 18.15 9.09 8.33
N GLY A 344 18.19 9.65 7.11
CA GLY A 344 17.08 10.41 6.54
C GLY A 344 17.12 11.88 6.96
N ALA A 345 15.97 12.40 7.41
CA ALA A 345 15.79 13.78 7.85
C ALA A 345 16.86 14.22 8.87
N THR A 346 17.27 15.48 8.80
CA THR A 346 18.26 16.07 9.72
C THR A 346 17.55 16.85 10.82
N GLY A 347 18.10 16.82 12.03
CA GLY A 347 17.57 17.51 13.20
C GLY A 347 18.15 16.92 14.49
N PRO A 348 17.72 17.38 15.67
CA PRO A 348 18.23 16.91 16.96
C PRO A 348 18.14 15.38 17.11
N LEU A 349 19.17 14.82 17.74
CA LEU A 349 19.28 13.43 18.14
C LEU A 349 19.94 13.41 19.52
N ASP A 350 19.19 13.01 20.54
CA ASP A 350 19.66 13.00 21.92
C ASP A 350 19.90 11.55 22.36
N LEU A 351 21.10 11.25 22.83
CA LEU A 351 21.40 10.01 23.54
C LEU A 351 21.74 10.35 24.98
N LYS A 352 21.09 9.68 25.93
CA LYS A 352 21.36 9.83 27.37
C LYS A 352 21.69 8.48 27.97
N ASP A 353 22.66 8.44 28.86
CA ASP A 353 22.97 7.22 29.61
C ASP A 353 21.87 6.87 30.62
N ALA A 354 22.00 5.71 31.27
CA ALA A 354 21.06 5.25 32.30
C ALA A 354 20.86 6.23 33.48
N SER A 355 21.83 7.13 33.73
CA SER A 355 21.76 8.17 34.78
C SER A 355 21.15 9.49 34.29
N GLY A 356 20.88 9.60 32.98
CA GLY A 356 20.33 10.78 32.33
C GLY A 356 21.39 11.77 31.83
N VAL A 357 22.67 11.41 31.85
CA VAL A 357 23.76 12.26 31.35
C VAL A 357 23.80 12.18 29.82
N PRO A 358 23.85 13.31 29.09
CA PRO A 358 23.97 13.31 27.64
C PRO A 358 25.27 12.66 27.15
N LEU A 359 25.16 11.80 26.16
CA LEU A 359 26.27 11.19 25.42
C LEU A 359 26.37 11.83 24.01
N PRO A 360 27.56 11.84 23.38
CA PRO A 360 27.68 12.26 22.00
C PRO A 360 26.80 11.41 21.07
N ALA A 361 25.96 12.06 20.28
CA ALA A 361 25.11 11.41 19.29
C ALA A 361 25.02 12.27 18.04
N GLU A 362 25.27 11.65 16.89
CA GLU A 362 25.17 12.27 15.58
C GLU A 362 24.34 11.36 14.68
N ARG A 363 23.68 11.96 13.69
CA ARG A 363 22.98 11.19 12.64
C ARG A 363 24.00 10.66 11.63
N HIS A 364 23.58 9.65 10.86
CA HIS A 364 24.37 9.03 9.78
C HIS A 364 25.70 8.41 10.23
N VAL A 365 25.82 8.08 11.52
CA VAL A 365 26.93 7.32 12.08
C VAL A 365 26.41 6.19 12.98
N PRO A 366 27.19 5.12 13.20
CA PRO A 366 26.85 4.09 14.19
C PRO A 366 26.95 4.63 15.63
N LEU A 367 25.94 4.37 16.44
CA LEU A 367 25.86 4.77 17.85
C LEU A 367 25.80 3.52 18.73
N ALA A 368 26.78 3.37 19.61
CA ALA A 368 26.78 2.30 20.61
C ALA A 368 25.83 2.68 21.77
N MET A 369 25.04 1.71 22.23
CA MET A 369 24.15 1.86 23.37
C MET A 369 24.43 0.77 24.40
N GLU A 370 24.48 1.17 25.67
CA GLU A 370 24.55 0.29 26.82
C GLU A 370 23.15 0.11 27.45
N PRO A 371 22.92 -0.97 28.23
CA PRO A 371 21.65 -1.15 28.91
C PRO A 371 21.28 0.04 29.80
N GLY A 372 20.07 0.55 29.63
CA GLY A 372 19.52 1.71 30.32
C GLY A 372 19.57 3.01 29.51
N ASP A 373 20.43 3.10 28.49
CA ASP A 373 20.56 4.27 27.62
C ASP A 373 19.25 4.55 26.88
N VAL A 374 18.96 5.83 26.65
CA VAL A 374 17.77 6.29 25.94
C VAL A 374 18.17 7.13 24.73
N LEU A 375 17.79 6.68 23.54
CA LEU A 375 17.89 7.45 22.31
C LEU A 375 16.56 8.13 22.02
N THR A 376 16.58 9.43 21.76
CA THR A 376 15.42 10.25 21.38
C THR A 376 15.68 10.91 20.03
N VAL A 377 14.80 10.66 19.06
CA VAL A 377 14.82 11.29 17.74
C VAL A 377 13.92 12.51 17.79
N GLY A 378 14.52 13.70 17.78
CA GLY A 378 13.78 14.97 17.81
C GLY A 378 13.09 15.31 16.48
N ALA A 379 12.31 16.39 16.50
CA ALA A 379 11.63 16.88 15.29
C ALA A 379 12.66 17.32 14.22
N PRO A 380 12.42 17.00 12.93
CA PRO A 380 13.37 17.34 11.87
C PRO A 380 13.40 18.85 11.61
N GLU A 381 14.61 19.35 11.30
CA GLU A 381 14.88 20.70 10.81
C GLU A 381 14.89 20.75 9.28
N ARG A 382 15.33 19.66 8.63
CA ARG A 382 15.23 19.44 7.18
C ARG A 382 14.76 18.03 6.87
N GLY A 383 13.91 17.91 5.85
CA GLY A 383 13.22 16.69 5.48
C GLY A 383 12.04 16.39 6.41
N LEU A 384 11.58 15.14 6.40
CA LEU A 384 10.39 14.73 7.14
C LEU A 384 10.53 13.35 7.81
N ARG A 385 11.21 12.40 7.15
CA ARG A 385 11.27 10.99 7.57
C ARG A 385 12.68 10.59 8.00
N SER A 386 12.79 9.98 9.17
CA SER A 386 14.04 9.38 9.65
C SER A 386 13.93 7.86 9.64
N TYR A 387 15.06 7.16 9.52
CA TYR A 387 15.11 5.70 9.61
C TYR A 387 16.02 5.31 10.75
N LEU A 388 15.49 4.52 11.69
CA LEU A 388 16.25 3.93 12.78
C LEU A 388 16.51 2.47 12.44
N ALA A 389 17.79 2.12 12.27
CA ALA A 389 18.25 0.75 12.13
C ALA A 389 18.97 0.30 13.40
N VAL A 390 18.99 -1.02 13.61
CA VAL A 390 19.78 -1.70 14.65
C VAL A 390 20.61 -2.80 14.00
N ARG A 391 21.81 -3.05 14.50
CA ARG A 391 22.66 -4.13 13.98
C ARG A 391 21.94 -5.48 14.13
N GLY A 392 21.77 -6.19 13.01
CA GLY A 392 20.98 -7.41 12.90
C GLY A 392 19.54 -7.23 12.38
N GLY A 393 19.06 -5.97 12.30
CA GLY A 393 17.68 -5.63 11.94
C GLY A 393 16.69 -5.90 13.07
N PHE A 394 15.50 -5.30 13.02
CA PHE A 394 14.44 -5.65 13.98
C PHE A 394 13.86 -7.03 13.65
N ASP A 395 13.65 -7.87 14.67
CA ASP A 395 13.03 -9.18 14.51
C ASP A 395 11.51 -9.03 14.51
N VAL A 396 10.94 -9.08 13.31
CA VAL A 396 9.52 -8.86 13.07
C VAL A 396 9.01 -9.95 12.14
N VAL A 397 7.88 -10.55 12.50
CA VAL A 397 7.27 -11.60 11.68
C VAL A 397 6.78 -10.99 10.35
N PRO A 398 7.28 -11.46 9.19
CA PRO A 398 6.89 -10.90 7.91
C PRO A 398 5.43 -11.27 7.58
N VAL A 399 4.69 -10.31 7.04
CA VAL A 399 3.35 -10.49 6.48
C VAL A 399 3.45 -10.44 4.97
N LEU A 400 3.05 -11.53 4.31
CA LEU A 400 3.21 -11.70 2.85
C LEU A 400 4.67 -11.53 2.37
N GLY A 401 5.62 -12.05 3.17
CA GLY A 401 7.04 -12.03 2.83
C GLY A 401 7.79 -10.73 3.15
N SER A 402 7.15 -9.77 3.85
CA SER A 402 7.74 -8.47 4.18
C SER A 402 7.31 -7.97 5.56
N SER A 403 8.20 -7.24 6.23
CA SER A 403 7.98 -6.54 7.49
C SER A 403 7.51 -5.09 7.30
N ALA A 404 7.30 -4.62 6.06
CA ALA A 404 6.79 -3.29 5.81
C ALA A 404 5.37 -3.09 6.35
N THR A 405 4.99 -1.86 6.67
CA THR A 405 3.58 -1.52 6.93
C THR A 405 3.02 -0.75 5.74
N ASP A 406 2.03 -1.34 5.06
CA ASP A 406 1.19 -0.67 4.07
C ASP A 406 -0.04 -0.06 4.77
N THR A 407 -0.06 1.27 4.82
CA THR A 407 -1.10 2.04 5.50
C THR A 407 -2.43 2.07 4.76
N LEU A 408 -2.45 1.88 3.44
CA LEU A 408 -3.68 1.80 2.65
C LEU A 408 -4.32 0.43 2.79
N ALA A 409 -3.50 -0.60 2.62
CA ALA A 409 -3.91 -1.99 2.68
C ALA A 409 -4.13 -2.47 4.11
N GLY A 410 -3.61 -1.78 5.13
CA GLY A 410 -3.57 -2.28 6.51
C GLY A 410 -2.92 -3.66 6.58
N VAL A 411 -1.77 -3.79 5.92
CA VAL A 411 -0.98 -5.04 5.84
C VAL A 411 0.39 -4.76 6.39
N GLY A 412 0.88 -5.63 7.27
CA GLY A 412 2.17 -5.49 7.92
C GLY A 412 2.06 -5.66 9.43
N PRO A 413 3.16 -5.40 10.15
CA PRO A 413 3.19 -5.45 11.59
C PRO A 413 2.24 -4.42 12.22
N GLU A 414 1.75 -4.74 13.43
CA GLU A 414 0.96 -3.82 14.24
C GLU A 414 1.74 -2.53 14.58
N PRO A 415 1.05 -1.37 14.71
CA PRO A 415 1.68 -0.13 15.13
C PRO A 415 2.39 -0.26 16.48
N LEU A 416 3.56 0.38 16.61
CA LEU A 416 4.33 0.39 17.85
C LEU A 416 3.56 1.04 19.00
N ARG A 417 3.70 0.49 20.21
CA ARG A 417 3.07 1.00 21.44
C ARG A 417 4.12 1.38 22.48
N VAL A 418 3.83 2.36 23.32
CA VAL A 418 4.67 2.70 24.48
C VAL A 418 4.73 1.50 25.45
N GLY A 419 5.92 1.20 25.96
CA GLY A 419 6.22 0.04 26.80
C GLY A 419 6.45 -1.27 26.03
N GLN A 420 6.31 -1.28 24.70
CA GLN A 420 6.53 -2.47 23.90
C GLN A 420 8.01 -2.87 23.89
N GLY A 421 8.29 -4.15 24.18
CA GLY A 421 9.61 -4.75 24.01
C GLY A 421 9.89 -5.08 22.54
N LEU A 422 11.05 -4.68 22.02
CA LEU A 422 11.47 -4.97 20.65
C LEU A 422 12.65 -5.93 20.62
N ALA A 423 12.55 -6.96 19.79
CA ALA A 423 13.62 -7.93 19.55
C ALA A 423 14.47 -7.53 18.33
N VAL A 424 15.70 -8.04 18.28
CA VAL A 424 16.67 -7.79 17.22
C VAL A 424 17.05 -9.12 16.57
N GLY A 425 17.05 -9.14 15.25
CA GLY A 425 17.36 -10.31 14.43
C GLY A 425 18.85 -10.55 14.26
N GLN A 426 19.19 -11.37 13.27
CA GLN A 426 20.57 -11.76 12.95
C GLN A 426 20.89 -11.52 11.46
N ARG A 427 20.22 -10.54 10.82
CA ARG A 427 20.40 -10.20 9.39
C ARG A 427 21.65 -9.37 9.15
N ILE A 428 22.82 -9.95 9.46
CA ILE A 428 24.13 -9.30 9.38
C ILE A 428 24.88 -9.82 8.14
N ARG A 429 25.26 -8.91 7.26
CA ARG A 429 26.08 -9.22 6.08
C ARG A 429 27.57 -9.22 6.38
N GLY A 430 28.02 -8.35 7.28
CA GLY A 430 29.45 -8.22 7.60
C GLY A 430 29.79 -7.30 8.77
N ALA A 431 31.09 -7.22 9.06
CA ALA A 431 31.65 -6.18 9.90
C ALA A 431 31.80 -4.89 9.07
N VAL A 432 31.67 -3.74 9.72
CA VAL A 432 31.92 -2.43 9.12
C VAL A 432 32.99 -1.76 9.97
N ASP A 433 34.02 -1.22 9.34
CA ASP A 433 34.98 -0.37 10.03
C ASP A 433 34.31 0.98 10.31
N ALA A 434 34.34 1.45 11.55
CA ALA A 434 33.77 2.74 11.95
C ALA A 434 34.38 3.92 11.17
N ALA A 435 35.63 3.81 10.72
CA ALA A 435 36.30 4.84 9.90
C ALA A 435 35.89 4.79 8.43
N GLU A 436 35.48 3.63 7.91
CA GLU A 436 34.88 3.49 6.57
C GLU A 436 33.37 3.77 6.60
N ALA A 437 32.74 3.72 7.77
CA ALA A 437 31.31 3.96 8.02
C ALA A 437 30.91 5.46 8.10
N GLY A 438 31.76 6.42 7.71
CA GLY A 438 31.43 7.85 7.72
C GLY A 438 32.26 8.63 6.70
N MET A 439 31.91 9.79 6.16
CA MET A 439 30.77 10.72 6.30
C MET A 439 30.57 11.47 4.97
N ALA A 440 31.67 11.78 4.26
CA ALA A 440 31.64 12.61 3.04
C ALA A 440 31.03 11.93 1.80
N LYS A 441 31.17 10.60 1.64
CA LYS A 441 30.57 9.88 0.51
C LYS A 441 29.05 9.67 0.67
N LEU A 442 28.56 9.63 1.91
CA LEU A 442 27.15 9.33 2.21
C LEU A 442 26.25 10.57 2.10
N GLU A 443 26.73 11.76 2.49
CA GLU A 443 26.05 13.02 2.17
C GLU A 443 25.89 13.23 0.65
N THR A 444 26.77 12.65 -0.17
CA THR A 444 26.64 12.69 -1.64
C THR A 444 25.50 11.78 -2.15
N LEU A 445 25.15 10.74 -1.40
CA LEU A 445 24.09 9.79 -1.78
C LEU A 445 22.71 10.28 -1.33
N LEU A 446 22.62 11.01 -0.23
CA LEU A 446 21.37 11.54 0.29
C LEU A 446 20.93 12.77 -0.53
N PRO A 447 19.63 12.90 -0.82
CA PRO A 447 19.13 14.09 -1.52
C PRO A 447 19.34 15.34 -0.65
N HIS A 448 19.54 16.49 -1.29
CA HIS A 448 19.48 17.77 -0.60
C HIS A 448 18.06 17.97 -0.05
N LEU A 449 17.94 17.94 1.28
CA LEU A 449 16.66 17.97 1.96
C LEU A 449 16.13 19.41 2.11
N PRO A 450 14.83 19.63 1.91
CA PRO A 450 14.23 20.93 2.13
C PRO A 450 14.10 21.24 3.61
N ASP A 451 14.09 22.52 3.96
CA ASP A 451 13.79 22.96 5.33
C ASP A 451 12.38 22.53 5.74
N SER A 452 12.26 21.97 6.95
CA SER A 452 10.99 21.49 7.50
C SER A 452 10.06 22.64 7.91
N VAL A 453 10.64 23.81 8.20
CA VAL A 453 9.93 25.06 8.46
C VAL A 453 10.20 26.02 7.31
N GLN A 454 9.18 26.29 6.49
CA GLN A 454 9.30 27.32 5.46
C GLN A 454 9.14 28.72 6.08
N PRO A 455 9.82 29.74 5.53
CA PRO A 455 9.50 31.13 5.84
C PRO A 455 8.02 31.41 5.54
N ASP A 456 7.41 32.44 6.16
CA ASP A 456 6.09 32.94 5.77
C ASP A 456 6.20 33.58 4.36
N LEU A 457 6.14 32.73 3.33
CA LEU A 457 6.30 33.10 1.93
C LEU A 457 4.95 33.57 1.39
N ARG A 458 4.66 34.87 1.55
CA ARG A 458 3.47 35.51 0.96
C ARG A 458 3.71 36.06 -0.45
N ASP A 459 4.99 36.17 -0.84
CA ASP A 459 5.41 36.66 -2.15
C ASP A 459 5.58 35.49 -3.14
N ALA A 460 4.86 35.56 -4.27
CA ALA A 460 4.90 34.55 -5.32
C ALA A 460 6.30 34.34 -5.91
N ASP A 461 7.10 35.39 -6.01
CA ASP A 461 8.48 35.28 -6.52
C ASP A 461 9.38 34.56 -5.50
N ALA A 462 9.17 34.80 -4.21
CA ALA A 462 9.87 34.09 -3.15
C ALA A 462 9.47 32.60 -3.10
N VAL A 463 8.18 32.29 -3.24
CA VAL A 463 7.69 30.89 -3.37
C VAL A 463 8.37 30.20 -4.54
N ARG A 464 8.40 30.84 -5.72
CA ARG A 464 8.99 30.26 -6.93
C ARG A 464 10.49 29.98 -6.79
N ARG A 465 11.24 30.85 -6.10
CA ARG A 465 12.68 30.67 -5.87
C ARG A 465 13.01 29.52 -4.91
N HIS A 466 12.14 29.24 -3.95
CA HIS A 466 12.33 28.19 -2.95
C HIS A 466 11.56 26.90 -3.24
N ALA A 467 10.79 26.87 -4.33
CA ALA A 467 10.06 25.68 -4.75
C ALA A 467 11.03 24.57 -5.19
N ILE A 468 10.77 23.38 -4.69
CA ILE A 468 11.58 22.19 -4.98
C ILE A 468 11.22 21.71 -6.37
N VAL A 469 12.22 21.55 -7.24
CA VAL A 469 12.00 21.12 -8.61
C VAL A 469 12.03 19.60 -8.69
N LEU A 470 10.96 19.03 -9.23
CA LEU A 470 10.76 17.60 -9.41
C LEU A 470 10.66 17.27 -10.89
N ASP A 471 11.60 16.47 -11.38
CA ASP A 471 11.57 15.96 -12.76
C ASP A 471 10.40 15.00 -12.98
N LEU A 472 9.64 15.25 -14.04
CA LEU A 472 8.42 14.52 -14.39
C LEU A 472 8.54 13.95 -15.81
N VAL A 473 8.22 12.68 -15.98
CA VAL A 473 7.98 12.04 -17.28
C VAL A 473 6.50 12.15 -17.60
N LEU A 474 6.13 12.72 -18.75
CA LEU A 474 4.73 12.80 -19.14
C LEU A 474 4.20 11.43 -19.56
N GLY A 475 2.94 11.15 -19.21
CA GLY A 475 2.23 9.91 -19.50
C GLY A 475 1.71 9.21 -18.24
N PRO A 476 0.85 8.19 -18.38
CA PRO A 476 0.34 7.64 -19.64
C PRO A 476 -0.85 8.42 -20.23
N ARG A 477 -1.48 9.34 -19.47
CA ARG A 477 -2.72 10.02 -19.87
C ARG A 477 -2.57 11.53 -20.06
N THR A 478 -1.40 11.98 -20.50
CA THR A 478 -1.18 13.40 -20.81
C THR A 478 -2.15 13.90 -21.86
N ASP A 479 -2.57 13.04 -22.80
CA ASP A 479 -3.58 13.30 -23.83
C ASP A 479 -4.98 13.66 -23.28
N TRP A 480 -5.25 13.44 -21.99
CA TRP A 480 -6.51 13.81 -21.34
C TRP A 480 -6.60 15.28 -20.92
N PHE A 481 -5.52 16.04 -21.03
CA PHE A 481 -5.40 17.42 -20.55
C PHE A 481 -5.18 18.39 -21.72
N ASP A 482 -5.64 19.62 -21.56
CA ASP A 482 -5.39 20.66 -22.57
C ASP A 482 -3.98 21.25 -22.44
N ASP A 483 -3.53 21.92 -23.50
CA ASP A 483 -2.19 22.53 -23.57
C ASP A 483 -1.98 23.57 -22.45
N GLU A 484 -3.02 24.34 -22.11
CA GLU A 484 -2.97 25.31 -21.01
C GLU A 484 -2.68 24.62 -19.66
N SER A 485 -3.29 23.46 -19.40
CA SER A 485 -3.02 22.66 -18.20
C SER A 485 -1.61 22.09 -18.18
N LEU A 486 -1.06 21.70 -19.33
CA LEU A 486 0.33 21.21 -19.44
C LEU A 486 1.36 22.31 -19.21
N GLU A 487 1.09 23.53 -19.68
CA GLU A 487 1.89 24.71 -19.36
C GLU A 487 1.76 25.07 -17.88
N LEU A 488 0.53 25.10 -17.37
CA LEU A 488 0.21 25.44 -15.99
C LEU A 488 0.89 24.48 -15.00
N LEU A 489 0.93 23.18 -15.30
CA LEU A 489 1.61 22.15 -14.51
C LEU A 489 3.07 22.50 -14.20
N GLN A 490 3.78 23.07 -15.18
CA GLN A 490 5.20 23.43 -15.09
C GLN A 490 5.43 24.86 -14.57
N GLN A 491 4.48 25.76 -14.84
CA GLN A 491 4.63 27.17 -14.51
C GLN A 491 4.28 27.47 -13.06
N GLN A 492 3.18 26.91 -12.54
CA GLN A 492 2.73 27.18 -11.17
C GLN A 492 3.54 26.40 -10.14
N CYS A 493 3.48 26.88 -8.89
CA CYS A 493 4.00 26.14 -7.74
C CYS A 493 2.86 25.41 -7.05
N TRP A 494 3.12 24.18 -6.62
CA TRP A 494 2.15 23.30 -6.00
C TRP A 494 2.50 23.10 -4.54
N GLN A 495 1.60 23.44 -3.62
CA GLN A 495 1.85 23.27 -2.20
C GLN A 495 1.55 21.85 -1.76
N VAL A 496 2.47 21.21 -1.04
CA VAL A 496 2.21 19.94 -0.36
C VAL A 496 1.27 20.20 0.81
N THR A 497 0.10 19.56 0.81
CA THR A 497 -0.92 19.80 1.85
C THR A 497 -0.73 18.91 3.07
N GLN A 498 -1.36 19.29 4.19
CA GLN A 498 -1.41 18.51 5.45
C GLN A 498 -2.11 17.15 5.32
N GLN A 499 -2.82 16.92 4.21
CA GLN A 499 -3.47 15.63 3.97
C GLN A 499 -2.47 14.58 3.48
N SER A 500 -1.24 14.95 3.13
CA SER A 500 -0.23 14.05 2.55
C SER A 500 0.21 12.94 3.48
N ASN A 501 0.39 11.74 2.93
CA ASN A 501 0.76 10.54 3.69
C ASN A 501 1.53 9.54 2.80
N ARG A 502 1.72 8.30 3.26
CA ARG A 502 2.44 7.24 2.51
C ARG A 502 1.74 6.76 1.25
N VAL A 503 0.44 7.00 1.11
CA VAL A 503 -0.34 6.71 -0.11
C VAL A 503 0.01 7.71 -1.22
N GLY A 504 0.09 8.98 -0.86
CA GLY A 504 0.38 10.03 -1.82
C GLY A 504 0.46 11.42 -1.21
N LEU A 505 1.25 12.29 -1.86
CA LEU A 505 1.30 13.72 -1.58
C LEU A 505 0.15 14.41 -2.30
N ARG A 506 -0.69 15.14 -1.55
CA ARG A 506 -1.83 15.86 -2.12
C ARG A 506 -1.39 17.30 -2.33
N LEU A 507 -1.42 17.73 -3.58
CA LEU A 507 -0.85 18.99 -4.03
C LEU A 507 -1.95 20.00 -4.30
N LEU A 508 -1.73 21.23 -3.85
CA LEU A 508 -2.66 22.34 -4.05
C LEU A 508 -2.01 23.41 -4.92
N GLY A 509 -2.62 23.68 -6.07
CA GLY A 509 -2.30 24.80 -6.96
C GLY A 509 -3.36 25.89 -6.90
N GLU A 510 -2.98 27.10 -7.29
CA GLU A 510 -3.91 28.24 -7.39
C GLU A 510 -5.00 27.96 -8.43
N LYS A 511 -4.62 27.34 -9.55
CA LYS A 511 -5.52 26.98 -10.65
C LYS A 511 -5.57 25.46 -10.82
N PRO A 512 -6.77 24.86 -10.85
CA PRO A 512 -6.93 23.43 -11.10
C PRO A 512 -6.64 23.08 -12.56
N LEU A 513 -6.01 21.93 -12.80
CA LEU A 513 -5.82 21.38 -14.13
C LEU A 513 -7.16 20.96 -14.75
N GLN A 514 -7.30 21.16 -16.05
CA GLN A 514 -8.52 20.89 -16.80
C GLN A 514 -8.36 19.69 -17.75
N ARG A 515 -9.48 19.04 -18.03
CA ARG A 515 -9.56 18.03 -19.08
C ARG A 515 -9.64 18.70 -20.45
N ALA A 516 -8.94 18.14 -21.43
CA ALA A 516 -9.16 18.49 -22.83
C ALA A 516 -10.64 18.27 -23.20
N ALA A 517 -11.14 19.06 -24.15
CA ALA A 517 -12.57 19.11 -24.50
C ALA A 517 -13.19 17.72 -24.78
N GLY A 518 -12.46 16.80 -25.43
CA GLY A 518 -12.92 15.44 -25.73
C GLY A 518 -12.98 14.47 -24.53
N PHE A 519 -12.51 14.91 -23.36
CA PHE A 519 -12.43 14.11 -22.12
C PHE A 519 -13.22 14.71 -20.95
N GLN A 520 -13.87 15.86 -21.14
CA GLN A 520 -14.71 16.47 -20.12
C GLN A 520 -15.88 15.55 -19.74
N GLY A 521 -16.09 15.35 -18.43
CA GLY A 521 -17.15 14.49 -17.91
C GLY A 521 -16.98 12.98 -18.17
N ARG A 522 -15.87 12.55 -18.80
CA ARG A 522 -15.61 11.13 -19.05
C ARG A 522 -14.91 10.47 -17.87
N GLU A 523 -15.36 9.28 -17.51
CA GLU A 523 -14.66 8.41 -16.57
C GLU A 523 -13.60 7.58 -17.30
N LEU A 524 -12.44 7.42 -16.67
CA LEU A 524 -11.40 6.52 -17.13
C LEU A 524 -11.67 5.13 -16.50
N PRO A 525 -11.82 4.06 -17.30
CA PRO A 525 -11.82 2.71 -16.77
C PRO A 525 -10.56 2.47 -15.94
N SER A 526 -10.67 1.72 -14.84
CA SER A 526 -9.54 1.48 -13.95
C SER A 526 -8.32 0.98 -14.73
N GLU A 527 -7.17 1.57 -14.45
CA GLU A 527 -5.87 1.21 -15.02
C GLU A 527 -4.81 1.06 -13.93
N GLY A 528 -3.74 0.31 -14.22
CA GLY A 528 -2.61 0.16 -13.30
C GLY A 528 -1.94 1.49 -12.99
N THR A 529 -1.59 1.71 -11.73
CA THR A 529 -0.91 2.91 -11.25
C THR A 529 0.45 2.56 -10.67
N ALA A 530 1.45 3.40 -10.94
CA ALA A 530 2.83 3.19 -10.51
C ALA A 530 3.23 4.14 -9.37
N LEU A 531 4.27 3.76 -8.63
CA LEU A 531 4.95 4.64 -7.69
C LEU A 531 5.46 5.89 -8.43
N GLY A 532 5.15 7.07 -7.90
CA GLY A 532 5.47 8.36 -8.53
C GLY A 532 4.42 8.85 -9.53
N ALA A 533 3.34 8.11 -9.79
CA ALA A 533 2.27 8.57 -10.68
C ALA A 533 1.60 9.85 -10.13
N LEU A 534 1.53 10.89 -10.96
CA LEU A 534 0.86 12.15 -10.68
C LEU A 534 -0.59 12.07 -11.20
N GLN A 535 -1.47 11.52 -10.37
CA GLN A 535 -2.87 11.37 -10.69
C GLN A 535 -3.61 12.71 -10.53
N VAL A 536 -4.52 13.02 -11.44
CA VAL A 536 -5.33 14.25 -11.34
C VAL A 536 -6.81 13.88 -11.23
N PRO A 537 -7.44 13.99 -10.04
CA PRO A 537 -8.87 13.80 -9.86
C PRO A 537 -9.72 14.86 -10.56
N ALA A 538 -11.04 14.74 -10.48
CA ALA A 538 -11.98 15.66 -11.13
C ALA A 538 -11.90 17.12 -10.65
N ASN A 539 -11.37 17.37 -9.45
CA ASN A 539 -11.15 18.71 -8.92
C ASN A 539 -9.90 19.40 -9.52
N GLY A 540 -9.12 18.71 -10.36
CA GLY A 540 -7.92 19.24 -11.01
C GLY A 540 -6.71 19.42 -10.09
N GLN A 541 -6.78 18.97 -8.83
CA GLN A 541 -5.69 19.09 -7.84
C GLN A 541 -4.88 17.78 -7.79
N PRO A 542 -3.59 17.78 -8.17
CA PRO A 542 -2.83 16.55 -8.33
C PRO A 542 -2.58 15.79 -7.02
N VAL A 543 -2.49 14.46 -7.13
CA VAL A 543 -2.03 13.55 -6.09
C VAL A 543 -0.83 12.78 -6.63
N LEU A 544 0.34 12.97 -6.01
CA LEU A 544 1.55 12.22 -6.34
C LEU A 544 1.58 10.93 -5.53
N PHE A 545 1.43 9.78 -6.18
CA PHE A 545 1.41 8.47 -5.53
C PHE A 545 2.78 8.06 -4.99
N MET A 546 2.75 7.53 -3.77
CA MET A 546 3.93 7.12 -2.98
C MET A 546 3.85 5.61 -2.66
N ALA A 547 4.70 5.08 -1.77
CA ALA A 547 4.90 3.63 -1.60
C ALA A 547 3.61 2.81 -1.34
N ASP A 548 2.62 3.37 -0.64
CA ASP A 548 1.37 2.68 -0.29
C ASP A 548 0.20 3.05 -1.24
N HIS A 549 0.50 3.45 -2.47
CA HIS A 549 -0.52 3.78 -3.48
C HIS A 549 -1.37 2.57 -3.86
N PRO A 550 -2.64 2.76 -4.28
CA PRO A 550 -3.44 1.67 -4.84
C PRO A 550 -2.78 1.15 -6.12
N LEU A 551 -3.00 -0.12 -6.45
CA LEU A 551 -2.47 -0.70 -7.68
C LEU A 551 -3.24 -0.28 -8.93
N THR A 552 -4.51 0.07 -8.77
CA THR A 552 -5.35 0.55 -9.87
C THR A 552 -6.12 1.81 -9.49
N GLY A 553 -6.33 2.68 -10.46
CA GLY A 553 -7.06 3.93 -10.29
C GLY A 553 -7.92 4.28 -11.49
N GLY A 554 -9.00 5.04 -11.26
CA GLY A 554 -9.94 5.50 -12.30
C GLY A 554 -9.80 6.98 -12.66
N TYR A 555 -8.71 7.63 -12.24
CA TYR A 555 -8.39 9.00 -12.63
C TYR A 555 -7.12 9.01 -13.48
N PRO A 556 -7.07 9.84 -14.53
CA PRO A 556 -5.93 9.90 -15.42
C PRO A 556 -4.68 10.43 -14.71
N VAL A 557 -3.57 9.77 -15.02
CA VAL A 557 -2.22 10.13 -14.59
C VAL A 557 -1.59 10.99 -15.68
N ILE A 558 -1.30 12.25 -15.35
CA ILE A 558 -0.77 13.24 -16.31
C ILE A 558 0.72 13.01 -16.61
N GLY A 559 1.45 12.46 -15.64
CA GLY A 559 2.87 12.17 -15.66
C GLY A 559 3.27 11.28 -14.49
N CYS A 560 4.48 10.75 -14.50
CA CYS A 560 5.09 10.04 -13.38
C CYS A 560 6.40 10.72 -12.99
N LEU A 561 6.66 10.82 -11.69
CA LEU A 561 7.91 11.34 -11.16
C LEU A 561 9.07 10.47 -11.63
N ALA A 562 10.17 11.10 -12.01
CA ALA A 562 11.40 10.39 -12.34
C ALA A 562 11.93 9.63 -11.11
N PRO A 563 12.39 8.37 -11.24
CA PRO A 563 12.78 7.55 -10.10
C PRO A 563 13.81 8.19 -9.15
N HIS A 564 14.74 8.99 -9.67
CA HIS A 564 15.77 9.67 -8.87
C HIS A 564 15.22 10.77 -7.94
N HIS A 565 13.97 11.19 -8.10
CA HIS A 565 13.32 12.15 -7.21
C HIS A 565 12.31 11.53 -6.24
N LEU A 566 12.10 10.20 -6.26
CA LEU A 566 11.18 9.53 -5.34
C LEU A 566 11.63 9.70 -3.87
N ASP A 567 12.92 9.51 -3.59
CA ASP A 567 13.48 9.69 -2.25
C ASP A 567 13.36 11.15 -1.77
N LEU A 568 13.52 12.13 -2.68
CA LEU A 568 13.31 13.54 -2.36
C LEU A 568 11.82 13.82 -2.08
N ALA A 569 10.91 13.28 -2.88
CA ALA A 569 9.46 13.41 -2.67
C ALA A 569 9.02 12.82 -1.31
N ALA A 570 9.65 11.72 -0.89
CA ALA A 570 9.44 11.12 0.42
C ALA A 570 9.89 12.00 1.59
N GLN A 571 10.67 13.06 1.36
CA GLN A 571 11.17 13.96 2.39
C GLN A 571 10.42 15.30 2.43
N LEU A 572 9.40 15.50 1.59
CA LEU A 572 8.65 16.76 1.51
C LEU A 572 7.68 16.92 2.70
N PRO A 573 7.89 17.91 3.59
CA PRO A 573 6.94 18.24 4.64
C PRO A 573 5.73 19.02 4.09
N PRO A 574 4.55 18.93 4.74
CA PRO A 574 3.44 19.82 4.43
C PRO A 574 3.84 21.31 4.50
N GLY A 575 3.30 22.10 3.58
CA GLY A 575 3.58 23.53 3.46
C GLY A 575 4.64 23.88 2.43
N VAL A 576 5.53 22.96 2.06
CA VAL A 576 6.53 23.21 1.02
C VAL A 576 5.89 23.30 -0.36
N PHE A 577 6.53 24.06 -1.24
CA PHE A 577 6.13 24.19 -2.63
C PHE A 577 7.01 23.36 -3.55
N VAL A 578 6.40 22.74 -4.55
CA VAL A 578 7.08 22.01 -5.62
C VAL A 578 6.76 22.61 -6.99
N ARG A 579 7.68 22.42 -7.94
CA ARG A 579 7.49 22.71 -9.36
C ARG A 579 7.86 21.48 -10.16
N PHE A 580 7.09 21.18 -11.20
CA PHE A 580 7.42 20.08 -12.10
C PHE A 580 8.27 20.57 -13.26
N LYS A 581 9.34 19.82 -13.55
CA LYS A 581 10.14 19.99 -14.76
C LYS A 581 9.90 18.79 -15.65
N VAL A 582 9.23 19.01 -16.77
CA VAL A 582 8.99 17.96 -17.76
C VAL A 582 10.32 17.59 -18.42
N MET A 583 10.68 16.30 -18.38
CA MET A 583 11.95 15.82 -18.94
C MET A 583 11.90 15.65 -20.46
N ALA A 584 10.74 15.28 -20.99
CA ALA A 584 10.50 15.06 -22.41
C ALA A 584 9.01 15.27 -22.74
N PRO A 585 8.67 15.68 -23.97
CA PRO A 585 7.28 15.75 -24.40
C PRO A 585 6.63 14.36 -24.37
N PHE A 586 5.31 14.32 -24.19
CA PHE A 586 4.55 13.08 -24.26
C PHE A 586 4.60 12.50 -25.68
N ALA A 587 5.01 11.24 -25.78
CA ALA A 587 5.00 10.48 -27.02
C ALA A 587 4.69 9.02 -26.71
N GLU A 588 3.84 8.40 -27.53
CA GLU A 588 3.62 6.95 -27.47
C GLU A 588 4.89 6.19 -27.84
N ILE A 589 5.09 5.04 -27.21
CA ILE A 589 6.21 4.16 -27.51
C ILE A 589 5.88 3.42 -28.82
N PRO A 590 6.72 3.51 -29.86
CA PRO A 590 6.45 2.87 -31.13
C PRO A 590 6.50 1.35 -31.01
N LEU A 591 5.57 0.66 -31.69
CA LEU A 591 5.51 -0.81 -31.76
C LEU A 591 6.61 -1.42 -32.63
N GLU A 592 7.05 -0.67 -33.64
CA GLU A 592 8.17 -1.05 -34.49
C GLU A 592 9.44 -0.48 -33.85
N GLY A 593 10.41 -1.37 -33.57
CA GLY A 593 11.69 -0.97 -33.00
C GLY A 593 12.26 0.19 -33.78
N ALA A 594 12.54 1.30 -33.11
CA ALA A 594 13.38 2.34 -33.66
C ALA A 594 14.75 1.70 -33.90
N GLY A 595 14.92 1.14 -35.10
CA GLY A 595 16.19 0.66 -35.59
C GLY A 595 17.09 1.87 -35.81
N ALA A 596 18.01 2.07 -34.89
CA ALA A 596 19.34 2.63 -35.12
C ALA A 596 20.22 2.32 -33.90
#